data_AF-A0A7Y4YHQ4-F1
#
_entry.id   AF-A0A7Y4YHQ4-F1
#
_cell.length_a   1.000
_cell.length_b   1.000
_cell.length_c   1.000
_cell.angle_alpha   90.00
_cell.angle_beta   90.00
_cell.angle_gamma   90.00
#
_symmetry.space_group_name_H-M   'P 1'
#
loop_
_entity.id
_entity.type
_entity.pdbx_description
1 polymer ?
#
loop_
_entity_poly.entity_id
_entity_poly.type
_entity_poly.pdbx_seq_one_letter_code
_entity_poly.pdbx_strand_id
1 'polypeptide(L)'
;MSHGAELADLGNGFSVYWPSHSIRFLIEYITRQQTGIFAEFTVLDGEKTLCEGHRVNLNGDKVRVAKKLHEYDGRFKLPEWTLLIETAAVLVLRRYREGEPLLRLNASTPVEELSYQLNPLVFHRKTTILYGDGGLGKSSLAMLCGMLVSTGKSLAGLSAVPGRVLYVDYEDSWDVHVRRMRAIAACHHELKAADVAYQAHHEPIWNIVPMLLRRVQTEQITFLILDSLAAATCGDSSAEAATKAFR
;
A
#
# COMPACT_ATOMS: atom_id res chain seq x y z
N MET A 1 -11.43 22.86 -25.28
CA MET A 1 -11.37 23.56 -23.98
C MET A 1 -10.71 22.65 -22.95
N SER A 2 -9.40 22.39 -23.09
CA SER A 2 -8.66 21.38 -22.30
C SER A 2 -7.51 22.02 -21.52
N HIS A 3 -7.76 23.14 -20.84
CA HIS A 3 -6.75 23.86 -20.07
C HIS A 3 -7.26 23.98 -18.64
N GLY A 4 -6.51 23.40 -17.69
CA GLY A 4 -6.82 23.50 -16.25
C GLY A 4 -6.89 22.18 -15.47
N ALA A 5 -6.49 21.04 -16.05
CA ALA A 5 -6.40 19.81 -15.27
C ALA A 5 -5.09 19.79 -14.45
N GLU A 6 -5.20 19.62 -13.14
CA GLU A 6 -4.08 19.46 -12.22
C GLU A 6 -3.88 17.96 -11.91
N LEU A 7 -2.68 17.44 -12.17
CA LEU A 7 -2.31 16.05 -11.89
C LEU A 7 -1.45 15.99 -10.62
N ALA A 8 -1.84 15.16 -9.66
CA ALA A 8 -1.07 14.88 -8.44
C ALA A 8 -0.82 13.38 -8.27
N ASP A 9 0.37 13.04 -7.77
CA ASP A 9 0.76 11.68 -7.42
C ASP A 9 0.34 11.37 -5.98
N LEU A 10 -0.36 10.25 -5.77
CA LEU A 10 -0.84 9.82 -4.46
C LEU A 10 -0.03 8.65 -3.89
N GLY A 11 0.98 8.17 -4.61
CA GLY A 11 1.78 6.98 -4.27
C GLY A 11 1.15 5.66 -4.71
N ASN A 12 -0.17 5.48 -4.54
CA ASN A 12 -0.92 4.29 -5.00
C ASN A 12 -1.77 4.53 -6.28
N GLY A 13 -1.61 5.70 -6.89
CA GLY A 13 -2.45 6.17 -7.98
C GLY A 13 -2.25 7.65 -8.25
N PHE A 14 -3.17 8.24 -9.01
CA PHE A 14 -3.13 9.64 -9.39
C PHE A 14 -4.45 10.35 -9.10
N SER A 15 -4.37 11.62 -8.75
CA SER A 15 -5.51 12.52 -8.75
C SER A 15 -5.46 13.43 -9.97
N VAL A 16 -6.58 13.55 -10.69
CA VAL A 16 -6.76 14.54 -11.75
C VAL A 16 -7.90 15.47 -11.36
N TYR A 17 -7.60 16.75 -11.15
CA TYR A 17 -8.56 17.74 -10.67
C TYR A 17 -8.80 18.84 -11.70
N TRP A 18 -10.06 19.21 -11.90
CA TRP A 18 -10.47 20.36 -12.71
C TRP A 18 -11.09 21.44 -11.80
N PRO A 19 -10.32 22.47 -11.41
CA PRO A 19 -10.81 23.54 -10.53
C PRO A 19 -12.04 24.27 -11.08
N SER A 20 -12.09 24.48 -12.40
CA SER A 20 -13.21 25.16 -13.08
C SER A 20 -14.55 24.45 -12.91
N HIS A 21 -14.52 23.15 -12.62
CA HIS A 21 -15.70 22.30 -12.54
C HIS A 21 -15.87 21.67 -11.15
N SER A 22 -14.89 21.85 -10.26
CA SER A 22 -14.82 21.15 -8.96
C SER A 22 -14.90 19.62 -9.08
N ILE A 23 -14.49 19.07 -10.23
CA ILE A 23 -14.49 17.62 -10.50
C ILE A 23 -13.10 17.05 -10.24
N ARG A 24 -13.03 15.98 -9.45
CA ARG A 24 -11.81 15.22 -9.19
C ARG A 24 -11.98 13.76 -9.59
N PHE A 25 -11.00 13.25 -10.32
CA PHE A 25 -10.83 11.82 -10.56
C PHE A 25 -9.73 11.32 -9.64
N LEU A 26 -10.00 10.26 -8.89
CA LEU A 26 -9.01 9.42 -8.24
C LEU A 26 -8.89 8.16 -9.10
N ILE A 27 -7.69 7.92 -9.60
CA ILE A 27 -7.38 6.80 -10.49
C ILE A 27 -6.35 5.94 -9.77
N GLU A 28 -6.83 4.88 -9.13
CA GLU A 28 -6.08 4.03 -8.20
C GLU A 28 -5.98 2.59 -8.75
N TYR A 29 -5.15 1.75 -8.12
CA TYR A 29 -4.99 0.33 -8.48
C TYR A 29 -4.62 0.10 -9.96
N ILE A 30 -3.67 0.89 -10.46
CA ILE A 30 -3.23 0.80 -11.86
C ILE A 30 -2.51 -0.54 -12.06
N THR A 31 -3.09 -1.41 -12.87
CA THR A 31 -2.59 -2.76 -13.15
C THR A 31 -2.41 -2.99 -14.64
N ARG A 32 -1.29 -3.60 -15.02
CA ARG A 32 -1.03 -3.99 -16.41
C ARG A 32 -1.50 -5.42 -16.65
N GLN A 33 -2.33 -5.62 -17.66
CA GLN A 33 -2.79 -6.93 -18.13
C GLN A 33 -2.44 -7.11 -19.62
N GLN A 34 -2.65 -8.33 -20.15
CA GLN A 34 -2.42 -8.62 -21.57
C GLN A 34 -3.26 -7.72 -22.49
N THR A 35 -4.46 -7.33 -22.05
CA THR A 35 -5.45 -6.58 -22.83
C THR A 35 -5.40 -5.05 -22.64
N GLY A 36 -4.51 -4.55 -21.78
CA GLY A 36 -4.37 -3.11 -21.54
C GLY A 36 -3.96 -2.77 -20.11
N ILE A 37 -3.99 -1.47 -19.80
CA ILE A 37 -3.76 -0.95 -18.45
C ILE A 37 -5.12 -0.65 -17.83
N PHE A 38 -5.41 -1.25 -16.68
CA PHE A 38 -6.66 -1.07 -15.95
C PHE A 38 -6.43 -0.25 -14.69
N ALA A 39 -7.42 0.52 -14.27
CA ALA A 39 -7.42 1.26 -13.02
C ALA A 39 -8.84 1.37 -12.47
N GLU A 40 -8.98 1.66 -11.18
CA GLU A 40 -10.25 1.99 -10.56
C GLU A 40 -10.49 3.50 -10.56
N PHE A 41 -11.67 3.90 -11.00
CA PHE A 41 -12.09 5.30 -11.08
C PHE A 41 -13.02 5.59 -9.93
N THR A 42 -12.64 6.58 -9.13
CA THR A 42 -13.52 7.26 -8.18
C THR A 42 -13.65 8.71 -8.62
N VAL A 43 -14.87 9.19 -8.81
CA VAL A 43 -15.17 10.53 -9.33
C VAL A 43 -15.91 11.30 -8.26
N LEU A 44 -15.36 12.46 -7.91
CA LEU A 44 -15.86 13.36 -6.88
C LEU A 44 -16.27 14.70 -7.51
N ASP A 45 -17.37 15.26 -7.01
CA ASP A 45 -17.84 16.62 -7.25
C ASP A 45 -17.84 17.37 -5.92
N GLY A 46 -16.77 18.12 -5.66
CA GLY A 46 -16.49 18.61 -4.31
C GLY A 46 -16.39 17.45 -3.30
N GLU A 47 -17.28 17.45 -2.30
CA GLU A 47 -17.38 16.40 -1.27
C GLU A 47 -18.28 15.22 -1.70
N LYS A 48 -19.00 15.34 -2.83
CA LYS A 48 -19.96 14.32 -3.27
C LYS A 48 -19.28 13.28 -4.15
N THR A 49 -19.32 12.02 -3.75
CA THR A 49 -18.92 10.89 -4.61
C THR A 49 -19.99 10.60 -5.66
N LEU A 50 -19.65 10.80 -6.94
CA LEU A 50 -20.53 10.47 -8.07
C LEU A 50 -20.40 9.00 -8.48
N CYS A 51 -19.20 8.44 -8.29
CA CYS A 51 -18.82 7.12 -8.76
C CYS A 51 -17.62 6.64 -7.93
N GLU A 52 -17.57 5.37 -7.52
CA GLU A 52 -16.49 4.83 -6.70
C GLU A 52 -16.10 3.41 -7.17
N GLY A 53 -14.79 3.13 -7.20
CA GLY A 53 -14.26 1.79 -7.43
C GLY A 53 -14.57 1.20 -8.82
N HIS A 54 -14.87 2.05 -9.82
CA HIS A 54 -15.22 1.54 -11.15
C HIS A 54 -13.98 1.13 -11.91
N ARG A 55 -13.84 -0.18 -12.18
CA ARG A 55 -12.73 -0.69 -12.97
C ARG A 55 -12.84 -0.32 -14.46
N VAL A 56 -11.81 0.33 -14.98
CA VAL A 56 -11.76 0.90 -16.33
C VAL A 56 -10.45 0.52 -17.03
N ASN A 57 -10.53 0.14 -18.30
CA ASN A 57 -9.36 0.04 -19.17
C ASN A 57 -8.97 1.44 -19.65
N LEU A 58 -7.82 1.95 -19.21
CA LEU A 58 -7.32 3.28 -19.59
C LEU A 58 -7.08 3.39 -21.11
N ASN A 59 -6.76 2.27 -21.78
CA ASN A 59 -6.55 2.20 -23.23
C ASN A 59 -7.83 1.92 -24.03
N GLY A 60 -8.92 1.55 -23.35
CA GLY A 60 -10.17 1.13 -23.98
C GLY A 60 -11.24 2.23 -24.04
N ASP A 61 -12.40 1.85 -24.55
CA ASP A 61 -13.61 2.69 -24.56
C ASP A 61 -14.18 2.82 -23.13
N LYS A 62 -14.45 4.06 -22.72
CA LYS A 62 -14.90 4.44 -21.37
C LYS A 62 -16.32 5.00 -21.35
N VAL A 63 -17.08 4.81 -22.43
CA VAL A 63 -18.49 5.26 -22.60
C VAL A 63 -19.39 4.79 -21.46
N ARG A 64 -19.19 3.59 -20.91
CA ARG A 64 -20.03 3.07 -19.81
C ARG A 64 -19.93 3.95 -18.55
N VAL A 65 -18.74 4.42 -18.20
CA VAL A 65 -18.54 5.32 -17.05
C VAL A 65 -19.08 6.70 -17.37
N ALA A 66 -18.88 7.20 -18.60
CA ALA A 66 -19.44 8.48 -19.04
C ALA A 66 -20.97 8.52 -18.94
N LYS A 67 -21.66 7.46 -19.39
CA LYS A 67 -23.11 7.32 -19.29
C LYS A 67 -23.58 7.33 -17.84
N LYS A 68 -22.91 6.55 -17.00
CA LYS A 68 -23.22 6.50 -15.56
C LYS A 68 -23.09 7.89 -14.92
N LEU A 69 -21.97 8.59 -15.15
CA LEU A 69 -21.75 9.93 -14.59
C LEU A 69 -22.76 10.96 -15.13
N HIS A 70 -23.14 10.87 -16.41
CA HIS A 70 -24.17 11.72 -16.98
C HIS A 70 -25.55 11.53 -16.32
N GLU A 71 -25.90 10.30 -15.93
CA GLU A 71 -27.14 10.01 -15.19
C GLU A 71 -27.13 10.60 -13.78
N TYR A 72 -25.96 10.62 -13.09
CA TYR A 72 -25.83 11.17 -11.74
C TYR A 72 -25.60 12.67 -11.67
N ASP A 73 -25.05 13.27 -12.74
CA ASP A 73 -24.77 14.69 -12.84
C ASP A 73 -25.16 15.24 -14.22
N GLY A 74 -26.32 15.90 -14.25
CA GLY A 74 -26.86 16.55 -15.43
C GLY A 74 -26.19 17.88 -15.80
N ARG A 75 -25.21 18.37 -15.02
CA ARG A 75 -24.48 19.61 -15.35
C ARG A 75 -23.66 19.46 -16.62
N PHE A 76 -23.15 18.26 -16.89
CA PHE A 76 -22.37 17.94 -18.08
C PHE A 76 -23.13 17.04 -19.04
N LYS A 77 -23.04 17.34 -20.33
CA LYS A 77 -23.52 16.46 -21.39
C LYS A 77 -22.60 15.26 -21.55
N LEU A 78 -23.13 14.15 -22.08
CA LEU A 78 -22.35 12.93 -22.32
C LEU A 78 -21.00 13.14 -23.06
N PRO A 79 -20.90 14.02 -24.09
CA PRO A 79 -19.61 14.28 -24.75
C PRO A 79 -18.60 14.98 -23.84
N GLU A 80 -19.06 15.82 -22.92
CA GLU A 80 -18.20 16.54 -21.96
C GLU A 80 -17.64 15.57 -20.91
N TRP A 81 -18.49 14.68 -20.39
CA TRP A 81 -18.05 13.58 -19.52
C TRP A 81 -17.05 12.66 -20.21
N THR A 82 -17.32 12.30 -21.47
CA THR A 82 -16.39 11.50 -22.27
C THR A 82 -15.03 12.20 -22.40
N LEU A 83 -15.01 13.50 -22.67
CA LEU A 83 -13.78 14.27 -22.79
C LEU A 83 -12.99 14.33 -21.48
N LEU A 84 -13.65 14.54 -20.33
CA LEU A 84 -13.01 14.57 -19.02
C LEU A 84 -12.36 13.22 -18.69
N ILE A 85 -13.08 12.13 -18.89
CA ILE A 85 -12.60 10.76 -18.62
C ILE A 85 -11.43 10.40 -19.52
N GLU A 86 -11.51 10.73 -20.81
CA GLU A 86 -10.40 10.48 -21.74
C GLU A 86 -9.17 11.33 -21.41
N THR A 87 -9.36 12.60 -21.06
CA THR A 87 -8.26 13.46 -20.66
C THR A 87 -7.59 12.94 -19.38
N ALA A 88 -8.37 12.51 -18.38
CA ALA A 88 -7.85 11.92 -17.15
C ALA A 88 -7.02 10.65 -17.45
N ALA A 89 -7.57 9.75 -18.28
CA ALA A 89 -6.88 8.52 -18.67
C ALA A 89 -5.57 8.79 -19.42
N VAL A 90 -5.55 9.76 -20.35
CA VAL A 90 -4.34 10.14 -21.10
C VAL A 90 -3.27 10.74 -20.19
N LEU A 91 -3.64 11.63 -19.27
CA LEU A 91 -2.70 12.25 -18.33
C LEU A 91 -2.06 11.19 -17.43
N VAL A 92 -2.88 10.30 -16.85
CA VAL A 92 -2.40 9.20 -16.02
C VAL A 92 -1.54 8.23 -16.82
N LEU A 93 -1.94 7.84 -18.02
CA LEU A 93 -1.15 6.94 -18.87
C LEU A 93 0.21 7.53 -19.25
N ARG A 94 0.29 8.83 -19.54
CA ARG A 94 1.57 9.51 -19.84
C ARG A 94 2.48 9.48 -18.62
N ARG A 95 1.99 9.98 -17.48
CA ARG A 95 2.77 10.03 -16.24
C ARG A 95 3.20 8.64 -15.76
N TYR A 96 2.31 7.64 -15.85
CA TYR A 96 2.60 6.24 -15.52
C TYR A 96 3.69 5.64 -16.41
N ARG A 97 3.74 6.01 -17.70
CA ARG A 97 4.76 5.54 -18.65
C ARG A 97 6.09 6.27 -18.56
N GLU A 98 6.08 7.54 -18.14
CA GLU A 98 7.30 8.30 -17.89
C GLU A 98 8.15 7.69 -16.76
N GLY A 99 7.50 7.04 -15.79
CA GLY A 99 8.18 6.41 -14.66
C GLY A 99 8.76 7.43 -13.68
N GLU A 100 9.81 7.04 -12.97
CA GLU A 100 10.57 7.92 -12.08
C GLU A 100 11.45 8.88 -12.89
N PRO A 101 11.68 10.11 -12.40
CA PRO A 101 12.53 11.07 -13.09
C PRO A 101 13.96 10.51 -13.25
N LEU A 102 14.62 10.90 -14.34
CA LEU A 102 16.00 10.51 -14.59
C LEU A 102 16.91 11.16 -13.53
N LEU A 103 17.44 10.33 -12.62
CA LEU A 103 18.41 10.75 -11.62
C LEU A 103 19.83 10.42 -12.08
N ARG A 104 20.75 11.37 -11.89
CA ARG A 104 22.19 11.14 -12.13
C ARG A 104 22.83 10.58 -10.87
N LEU A 105 23.44 9.40 -10.97
CA LEU A 105 24.25 8.82 -9.91
C LEU A 105 25.65 9.40 -9.99
N ASN A 106 26.12 10.05 -8.93
CA ASN A 106 27.50 10.52 -8.81
C ASN A 106 28.05 10.18 -7.41
N ALA A 107 29.37 10.10 -7.27
CA ALA A 107 30.01 9.72 -6.00
C ALA A 107 29.78 10.73 -4.87
N SER A 108 29.36 11.96 -5.21
CA SER A 108 28.99 13.01 -4.26
C SER A 108 27.49 13.07 -3.97
N THR A 109 26.68 12.15 -4.53
CA THR A 109 25.24 12.13 -4.31
C THR A 109 25.04 11.82 -2.83
N PRO A 110 24.40 12.70 -2.05
CA PRO A 110 24.16 12.43 -0.64
C PRO A 110 23.27 11.19 -0.54
N VAL A 111 23.72 10.19 0.20
CA VAL A 111 22.95 8.98 0.52
C VAL A 111 22.60 9.07 2.00
N GLU A 112 21.34 8.77 2.35
CA GLU A 112 20.98 8.56 3.75
C GLU A 112 21.87 7.44 4.32
N GLU A 113 22.46 7.65 5.50
CA GLU A 113 23.24 6.60 6.16
C GLU A 113 22.36 5.35 6.38
N LEU A 114 22.91 4.18 6.06
CA LEU A 114 22.27 2.89 6.30
C LEU A 114 22.01 2.73 7.81
N SER A 115 20.78 3.03 8.21
CA SER A 115 20.29 2.88 9.56
C SER A 115 19.42 1.63 9.67
N TYR A 116 19.31 1.08 10.88
CA TYR A 116 18.46 -0.07 11.16
C TYR A 116 17.18 0.36 11.86
N GLN A 117 16.04 -0.18 11.44
CA GLN A 117 14.83 -0.17 12.25
C GLN A 117 14.90 -1.22 13.36
N LEU A 118 15.49 -2.38 13.03
CA LEU A 118 15.77 -3.47 13.96
C LEU A 118 17.14 -4.05 13.62
N ASN A 119 18.18 -3.68 14.36
CA ASN A 119 19.54 -4.15 14.14
C ASN A 119 19.66 -5.62 14.59
N PRO A 120 20.29 -6.53 13.82
CA PRO A 120 20.84 -6.38 12.46
C PRO A 120 19.90 -6.86 11.35
N LEU A 121 18.63 -7.12 11.66
CA LEU A 121 17.71 -7.82 10.75
C LEU A 121 17.04 -6.91 9.72
N VAL A 122 16.65 -5.69 10.10
CA VAL A 122 15.80 -4.81 9.29
C VAL A 122 16.42 -3.43 9.16
N PHE A 123 16.91 -3.12 7.96
CA PHE A 123 17.31 -1.76 7.61
C PHE A 123 16.09 -0.83 7.57
N HIS A 124 16.29 0.43 7.94
CA HIS A 124 15.27 1.44 7.88
C HIS A 124 14.74 1.58 6.45
N ARG A 125 13.40 1.60 6.29
CA ARG A 125 12.70 1.66 4.99
C ARG A 125 13.03 0.52 4.02
N LYS A 126 13.50 -0.63 4.51
CA LYS A 126 13.74 -1.83 3.69
C LYS A 126 12.94 -3.01 4.21
N THR A 127 12.61 -3.91 3.29
CA THR A 127 11.90 -5.16 3.60
C THR A 127 12.89 -6.27 3.90
N THR A 128 12.62 -7.04 4.95
CA THR A 128 13.34 -8.27 5.29
C THR A 128 12.38 -9.45 5.18
N ILE A 129 12.80 -10.52 4.50
CA ILE A 129 12.02 -11.74 4.35
C ILE A 129 12.58 -12.81 5.27
N LEU A 130 11.74 -13.32 6.18
CA LEU A 130 12.05 -14.51 6.98
C LEU A 130 11.47 -15.73 6.29
N TYR A 131 12.33 -16.65 5.84
CA TYR A 131 11.94 -17.86 5.12
C TYR A 131 12.42 -19.11 5.85
N GLY A 132 11.64 -20.19 5.73
CA GLY A 132 11.93 -21.50 6.31
C GLY A 132 10.66 -22.33 6.42
N ASP A 133 10.81 -23.62 6.69
CA ASP A 133 9.69 -24.55 6.82
C ASP A 133 8.70 -24.17 7.94
N GLY A 134 7.50 -24.72 7.86
CA GLY A 134 6.49 -24.59 8.91
C GLY A 134 7.01 -25.06 10.27
N GLY A 135 6.63 -24.38 11.34
CA GLY A 135 7.02 -24.77 12.70
C GLY A 135 8.43 -24.35 13.14
N LEU A 136 9.25 -23.75 12.28
CA LEU A 136 10.61 -23.26 12.63
C LEU A 136 10.63 -21.94 13.43
N GLY A 137 9.49 -21.50 13.96
CA GLY A 137 9.40 -20.33 14.85
C GLY A 137 9.44 -18.96 14.17
N LYS A 138 9.23 -18.87 12.84
CA LYS A 138 9.19 -17.59 12.10
C LYS A 138 8.21 -16.59 12.70
N SER A 139 6.96 -16.99 12.93
CA SER A 139 5.92 -16.15 13.53
C SER A 139 6.25 -15.74 14.98
N SER A 140 6.94 -16.61 15.73
CA SER A 140 7.41 -16.29 17.07
C SER A 140 8.54 -15.25 17.05
N LEU A 141 9.49 -15.39 16.12
CA LEU A 141 10.55 -14.41 15.91
C LEU A 141 9.98 -13.08 15.41
N ALA A 142 9.06 -13.11 14.45
CA ALA A 142 8.38 -11.93 13.94
C ALA A 142 7.62 -11.20 15.06
N MET A 143 6.92 -11.93 15.93
CA MET A 143 6.28 -11.36 17.11
C MET A 143 7.29 -10.72 18.07
N LEU A 144 8.42 -11.40 18.36
CA LEU A 144 9.48 -10.83 19.19
C LEU A 144 10.03 -9.52 18.59
N CYS A 145 10.28 -9.49 17.28
CA CYS A 145 10.71 -8.29 16.56
C CYS A 145 9.70 -7.14 16.72
N GLY A 146 8.39 -7.43 16.58
CA GLY A 146 7.33 -6.46 16.81
C GLY A 146 7.31 -5.93 18.25
N MET A 147 7.47 -6.81 19.24
CA MET A 147 7.53 -6.40 20.65
C MET A 147 8.75 -5.53 20.95
N LEU A 148 9.91 -5.83 20.36
CA LEU A 148 11.12 -5.01 20.49
C LEU A 148 10.92 -3.63 19.86
N VAL A 149 10.37 -3.54 18.65
CA VAL A 149 10.08 -2.26 17.99
C VAL A 149 9.05 -1.45 18.75
N SER A 150 7.99 -2.08 19.27
CA SER A 150 6.98 -1.40 20.07
C SER A 150 7.58 -0.76 21.34
N THR A 151 8.53 -1.44 21.97
CA THR A 151 9.11 -1.01 23.25
C THR A 151 10.44 -0.24 23.12
N GLY A 152 11.06 -0.25 21.94
CA GLY A 152 12.41 0.28 21.71
C GLY A 152 13.50 -0.45 22.52
N LYS A 153 13.26 -1.73 22.86
CA LYS A 153 14.19 -2.53 23.67
C LYS A 153 15.16 -3.31 22.82
N SER A 154 16.16 -3.88 23.49
CA SER A 154 17.16 -4.75 22.90
C SER A 154 17.14 -6.09 23.63
N LEU A 155 17.19 -7.19 22.87
CA LEU A 155 17.21 -8.55 23.40
C LEU A 155 17.95 -9.49 22.45
N ALA A 156 18.77 -10.39 22.98
CA ALA A 156 19.46 -11.43 22.20
C ALA A 156 20.27 -10.89 21.00
N GLY A 157 20.91 -9.73 21.15
CA GLY A 157 21.67 -9.07 20.09
C GLY A 157 20.81 -8.30 19.08
N LEU A 158 19.48 -8.33 19.22
CA LEU A 158 18.56 -7.49 18.47
C LEU A 158 18.35 -6.16 19.19
N SER A 159 18.34 -5.04 18.46
CA SER A 159 18.05 -3.73 19.01
C SER A 159 17.13 -2.94 18.11
N ALA A 160 16.03 -2.44 18.65
CA ALA A 160 14.99 -1.77 17.88
C ALA A 160 14.95 -0.27 18.10
N VAL A 161 14.67 0.48 17.03
CA VAL A 161 14.20 1.85 17.13
C VAL A 161 12.71 1.81 17.49
N PRO A 162 12.26 2.52 18.55
CA PRO A 162 10.87 2.49 19.00
C PRO A 162 9.92 2.96 17.90
N GLY A 163 8.75 2.32 17.79
CA GLY A 163 7.80 2.61 16.73
C GLY A 163 6.47 1.87 16.88
N ARG A 164 5.46 2.30 16.11
CA ARG A 164 4.14 1.66 16.10
C ARG A 164 4.15 0.47 15.17
N VAL A 165 3.68 -0.67 15.66
CA VAL A 165 3.75 -1.95 14.95
C VAL A 165 2.36 -2.40 14.53
N LEU A 166 2.24 -2.84 13.28
CA LEU A 166 1.06 -3.55 12.76
C LEU A 166 1.47 -4.97 12.33
N TYR A 167 0.78 -5.96 12.89
CA TYR A 167 0.86 -7.36 12.52
C TYR A 167 -0.32 -7.73 11.63
N VAL A 168 -0.04 -8.00 10.37
CA VAL A 168 -1.00 -8.44 9.36
C VAL A 168 -0.90 -9.96 9.24
N ASP A 169 -1.94 -10.65 9.68
CA ASP A 169 -1.99 -12.10 9.80
C ASP A 169 -2.85 -12.73 8.69
N TYR A 170 -2.30 -13.74 8.04
CA TYR A 170 -2.88 -14.55 6.97
C TYR A 170 -2.88 -16.05 7.30
N GLU A 171 -2.19 -16.48 8.36
CA GLU A 171 -1.98 -17.91 8.65
C GLU A 171 -2.71 -18.39 9.90
N ASP A 172 -2.75 -17.57 10.94
CA ASP A 172 -3.17 -17.97 12.28
C ASP A 172 -4.39 -17.13 12.75
N SER A 173 -4.59 -17.10 14.06
CA SER A 173 -5.63 -16.33 14.72
C SER A 173 -5.06 -15.44 15.81
N TRP A 174 -5.83 -14.40 16.16
CA TRP A 174 -5.50 -13.44 17.20
C TRP A 174 -5.08 -14.10 18.52
N ASP A 175 -5.78 -15.15 18.97
CA ASP A 175 -5.48 -15.81 20.25
C ASP A 175 -4.15 -16.57 20.23
N VAL A 176 -3.74 -17.11 19.08
CA VAL A 176 -2.42 -17.73 18.90
C VAL A 176 -1.32 -16.68 19.08
N HIS A 177 -1.48 -15.51 18.47
CA HIS A 177 -0.51 -14.42 18.59
C HIS A 177 -0.47 -13.83 20.02
N VAL A 178 -1.61 -13.71 20.69
CA VAL A 178 -1.65 -13.31 22.12
C VAL A 178 -0.92 -14.33 22.99
N ARG A 179 -1.08 -15.63 22.74
CA ARG A 179 -0.33 -16.68 23.47
C ARG A 179 1.17 -16.56 23.22
N ARG A 180 1.60 -16.31 21.97
CA ARG A 180 3.01 -16.05 21.63
C ARG A 180 3.57 -14.84 22.39
N MET A 181 2.86 -13.70 22.38
CA MET A 181 3.25 -12.52 23.13
C MET A 181 3.38 -12.79 24.64
N ARG A 182 2.40 -13.50 25.22
CA ARG A 182 2.43 -13.87 26.64
C ARG A 182 3.61 -14.76 26.99
N ALA A 183 3.93 -15.74 26.13
CA ALA A 183 5.07 -16.62 26.32
C ALA A 183 6.39 -15.83 26.29
N ILE A 184 6.54 -14.91 25.35
CA ILE A 184 7.73 -14.03 25.25
C ILE A 184 7.83 -13.13 26.49
N ALA A 185 6.74 -12.46 26.87
CA ALA A 185 6.70 -11.53 28.02
C ALA A 185 6.89 -12.22 29.38
N ALA A 186 6.57 -13.52 29.47
CA ALA A 186 6.82 -14.32 30.67
C ALA A 186 8.32 -14.55 30.90
N CYS A 187 9.09 -14.69 29.81
CA CYS A 187 10.55 -14.84 29.87
C CYS A 187 11.28 -13.49 29.88
N HIS A 188 10.67 -12.45 29.31
CA HIS A 188 11.26 -11.11 29.12
C HIS A 188 10.29 -10.03 29.59
N HIS A 189 10.33 -9.74 30.90
CA HIS A 189 9.41 -8.81 31.54
C HIS A 189 9.48 -7.38 30.99
N GLU A 190 10.64 -6.97 30.47
CA GLU A 190 10.86 -5.68 29.80
C GLU A 190 10.00 -5.49 28.54
N LEU A 191 9.52 -6.58 27.94
CA LEU A 191 8.63 -6.57 26.77
C LEU A 191 7.15 -6.65 27.14
N LYS A 192 6.80 -6.72 28.43
CA LYS A 192 5.40 -6.84 28.88
C LYS A 192 4.53 -5.64 28.50
N ALA A 193 5.15 -4.47 28.32
CA ALA A 193 4.48 -3.25 27.89
C ALA A 193 4.39 -3.10 26.36
N ALA A 194 4.78 -4.13 25.59
CA ALA A 194 4.68 -4.09 24.14
C ALA A 194 3.21 -4.00 23.69
N ASP A 195 2.95 -3.04 22.81
CA ASP A 195 1.69 -2.82 22.12
C ASP A 195 1.86 -3.05 20.62
N VAL A 196 1.18 -4.06 20.09
CA VAL A 196 1.27 -4.49 18.70
C VAL A 196 -0.14 -4.54 18.14
N ALA A 197 -0.46 -3.66 17.18
CA ALA A 197 -1.72 -3.69 16.49
C ALA A 197 -1.82 -4.98 15.65
N TYR A 198 -2.99 -5.60 15.62
CA TYR A 198 -3.22 -6.86 14.93
C TYR A 198 -4.40 -6.74 13.96
N GLN A 199 -4.25 -7.29 12.76
CA GLN A 199 -5.31 -7.38 11.78
C GLN A 199 -5.21 -8.69 10.99
N ALA A 200 -6.27 -9.50 11.03
CA ALA A 200 -6.38 -10.69 10.18
C ALA A 200 -6.85 -10.31 8.77
N HIS A 201 -6.32 -11.00 7.77
CA HIS A 201 -6.67 -10.84 6.37
C HIS A 201 -6.75 -12.17 5.62
N HIS A 202 -7.65 -12.22 4.65
CA HIS A 202 -7.82 -13.35 3.74
C HIS A 202 -7.74 -12.94 2.27
N GLU A 203 -7.90 -11.64 1.99
CA GLU A 203 -7.76 -11.07 0.65
C GLU A 203 -6.28 -10.92 0.29
N PRO A 204 -5.88 -11.25 -0.95
CA PRO A 204 -4.50 -11.09 -1.39
C PRO A 204 -3.98 -9.67 -1.17
N ILE A 205 -2.68 -9.53 -0.90
CA ILE A 205 -2.10 -8.27 -0.45
C ILE A 205 -2.38 -7.11 -1.42
N TRP A 206 -2.32 -7.35 -2.73
CA TRP A 206 -2.56 -6.32 -3.76
C TRP A 206 -3.99 -5.75 -3.72
N ASN A 207 -4.98 -6.48 -3.20
CA ASN A 207 -6.34 -5.98 -3.03
C ASN A 207 -6.48 -5.06 -1.81
N ILE A 208 -5.58 -5.18 -0.83
CA ILE A 208 -5.67 -4.45 0.44
C ILE A 208 -4.62 -3.35 0.59
N VAL A 209 -3.68 -3.20 -0.35
CA VAL A 209 -2.60 -2.19 -0.29
C VAL A 209 -3.12 -0.79 0.02
N PRO A 210 -4.16 -0.24 -0.65
CA PRO A 210 -4.60 1.13 -0.34
C PRO A 210 -5.26 1.28 1.02
N MET A 211 -5.97 0.26 1.48
CA MET A 211 -6.49 0.23 2.86
C MET A 211 -5.32 0.20 3.86
N LEU A 212 -4.30 -0.63 3.62
CA LEU A 212 -3.10 -0.68 4.45
C LEU A 212 -2.34 0.64 4.44
N LEU A 213 -2.17 1.30 3.29
CA LEU A 213 -1.52 2.61 3.19
C LEU A 213 -2.28 3.67 3.99
N ARG A 214 -3.60 3.74 3.85
CA ARG A 214 -4.45 4.64 4.64
C ARG A 214 -4.29 4.37 6.14
N ARG A 215 -4.26 3.10 6.55
CA ARG A 215 -4.08 2.70 7.95
C ARG A 215 -2.69 3.05 8.48
N VAL A 216 -1.63 2.74 7.72
CA VAL A 216 -0.25 3.12 8.05
C VAL A 216 -0.14 4.63 8.28
N GLN A 217 -0.77 5.44 7.42
CA GLN A 217 -0.81 6.89 7.59
C GLN A 217 -1.65 7.33 8.80
N THR A 218 -2.85 6.79 8.97
CA THR A 218 -3.78 7.23 10.03
C THR A 218 -3.27 6.85 11.42
N GLU A 219 -2.75 5.63 11.56
CA GLU A 219 -2.28 5.09 12.84
C GLU A 219 -0.78 5.35 13.08
N GLN A 220 -0.10 5.96 12.10
CA GLN A 220 1.33 6.28 12.14
C GLN A 220 2.20 5.03 12.35
N ILE A 221 1.86 3.94 11.65
CA ILE A 221 2.60 2.68 11.71
C ILE A 221 3.99 2.87 11.12
N THR A 222 5.01 2.43 11.85
CA THR A 222 6.43 2.54 11.43
C THR A 222 7.08 1.18 11.19
N PHE A 223 6.42 0.08 11.58
CA PHE A 223 6.89 -1.27 11.35
C PHE A 223 5.72 -2.20 11.03
N LEU A 224 5.77 -2.84 9.87
CA LEU A 224 4.74 -3.76 9.38
C LEU A 224 5.31 -5.17 9.38
N ILE A 225 4.57 -6.10 10.01
CA ILE A 225 4.84 -7.54 9.93
C ILE A 225 3.74 -8.15 9.09
N LEU A 226 4.11 -8.94 8.09
CA LEU A 226 3.19 -9.71 7.25
C LEU A 226 3.48 -11.19 7.45
N ASP A 227 2.53 -11.92 8.01
CA ASP A 227 2.68 -13.35 8.30
C ASP A 227 1.49 -14.15 7.76
N SER A 228 1.60 -14.89 6.65
CA SER A 228 2.77 -15.07 5.80
C SER A 228 2.62 -14.44 4.43
N LEU A 229 3.77 -14.14 3.84
CA LEU A 229 3.86 -13.69 2.46
C LEU A 229 3.22 -14.70 1.50
N ALA A 230 3.40 -16.01 1.74
CA ALA A 230 2.91 -17.07 0.87
C ALA A 230 1.38 -17.06 0.77
N ALA A 231 0.70 -16.94 1.91
CA ALA A 231 -0.75 -16.86 1.95
C ALA A 231 -1.25 -15.54 1.35
N ALA A 232 -0.54 -14.44 1.61
CA ALA A 232 -0.87 -13.12 1.09
C ALA A 232 -0.76 -12.99 -0.44
N THR A 233 0.02 -13.85 -1.10
CA THR A 233 0.25 -13.87 -2.56
C THR A 233 -0.43 -15.01 -3.31
N CYS A 234 -1.45 -15.65 -2.71
CA CYS A 234 -2.14 -16.82 -3.27
C CYS A 234 -1.24 -18.05 -3.49
N GLY A 235 -0.26 -18.28 -2.61
CA GLY A 235 0.56 -19.49 -2.58
C GLY A 235 1.96 -19.34 -3.18
N ASP A 236 2.33 -18.17 -3.69
CA ASP A 236 3.67 -17.93 -4.22
C ASP A 236 4.57 -17.27 -3.16
N SER A 237 5.39 -18.08 -2.48
CA SER A 237 6.32 -17.62 -1.44
C SER A 237 7.69 -17.20 -1.98
N SER A 238 7.87 -17.15 -3.31
CA SER A 238 9.15 -16.81 -3.92
C SER A 238 9.54 -15.35 -3.64
N ALA A 239 10.85 -15.07 -3.67
CA ALA A 239 11.36 -13.69 -3.64
C ALA A 239 10.81 -12.85 -4.81
N GLU A 240 10.44 -13.49 -5.93
CA GLU A 240 9.80 -12.86 -7.07
C GLU A 240 8.36 -12.41 -6.77
N ALA A 241 7.59 -13.22 -6.05
CA ALA A 241 6.26 -12.84 -5.55
C ALA A 241 6.33 -11.70 -4.53
N ALA A 242 7.31 -11.74 -3.63
CA ALA A 242 7.60 -10.62 -2.72
C ALA A 242 7.87 -9.33 -3.51
N THR A 243 8.71 -9.43 -4.54
CA THR A 243 9.08 -8.29 -5.38
C THR A 243 7.90 -7.78 -6.20
N LYS A 244 6.98 -8.64 -6.64
CA LYS A 244 5.74 -8.23 -7.33
C LYS A 244 4.71 -7.58 -6.38
N ALA A 245 4.66 -8.03 -5.13
CA ALA A 245 3.73 -7.51 -4.13
C ALA A 245 4.14 -6.12 -3.59
N PHE A 246 5.45 -5.84 -3.55
CA PHE A 246 6.01 -4.62 -2.94
C PHE A 246 6.77 -3.72 -3.93
N ARG A 247 6.58 -3.89 -5.25
CA ARG A 247 7.06 -2.96 -6.28
C ARG A 247 6.02 -1.91 -6.62
#